data_AF-A0A2R3JSJ3-F1
#
_entry.id   AF-A0A2R3JSJ3-F1
#
_cell.length_a   1.000
_cell.length_b   1.000
_cell.length_c   1.000
_cell.angle_alpha   90.00
_cell.angle_beta   90.00
_cell.angle_gamma   90.00
#
_symmetry.space_group_name_H-M   'P 1'
#
loop_
_entity.id
_entity.type
_entity.pdbx_description
1 polymer ?
#
loop_
_entity_poly.entity_id
_entity_poly.type
_entity_poly.pdbx_seq_one_letter_code
_entity_poly.pdbx_strand_id
1 'polypeptide(L)'
;MFKRRQKIKHPKATYDQQLLTLLNAAKVDWDRAKQNEKAIYDNNTSELVTQTVLARAKYLYLYREARRRQVHGNQIQRSVIDK
;
A
#
# COMPACT_ATOMS: atom_id res chain seq x y z
N MET A 1 19.96 25.28 17.08
CA MET A 1 20.80 24.08 17.31
C MET A 1 20.23 22.91 16.50
N PHE A 2 20.81 22.60 15.35
CA PHE A 2 20.32 21.51 14.49
C PHE A 2 20.79 20.17 15.09
N LYS A 3 19.85 19.34 15.57
CA LYS A 3 20.19 18.00 16.06
C LYS A 3 20.78 17.19 14.90
N ARG A 4 22.01 16.71 15.08
CA ARG A 4 22.70 15.85 14.10
C ARG A 4 21.80 14.63 13.84
N ARG A 5 21.40 14.41 12.58
CA ARG A 5 20.55 13.27 12.21
C ARG A 5 21.24 11.99 12.67
N GLN A 6 20.57 11.24 13.55
CA GLN A 6 21.05 9.95 14.04
C GLN A 6 21.25 9.01 12.84
N LYS A 7 22.41 8.37 12.73
CA LYS A 7 22.65 7.36 11.69
C LYS A 7 21.72 6.18 11.94
N ILE A 8 20.93 5.80 10.93
CA ILE A 8 20.10 4.59 10.99
C ILE A 8 21.04 3.38 11.02
N LYS A 9 20.98 2.57 12.08
CA LYS A 9 21.85 1.39 12.26
C LYS A 9 21.64 0.31 11.19
N HIS A 10 20.39 0.11 10.74
CA HIS A 10 20.02 -0.91 9.75
C HIS A 10 19.15 -0.32 8.63
N PRO A 11 19.73 0.49 7.72
CA PRO A 11 18.98 1.29 6.76
C PRO A 11 18.11 0.44 5.82
N LYS A 12 18.60 -0.74 5.40
CA LYS A 12 17.81 -1.67 4.57
C LYS A 12 16.58 -2.17 5.31
N ALA A 13 16.75 -2.74 6.51
CA ALA A 13 15.64 -3.28 7.30
C ALA A 13 14.61 -2.19 7.66
N THR A 14 15.07 -0.98 7.99
CA THR A 14 14.18 0.15 8.26
C THR A 14 13.36 0.53 7.03
N TYR A 15 13.98 0.60 5.85
CA TYR A 15 13.28 0.89 4.60
C TYR A 15 12.28 -0.22 4.23
N ASP A 16 12.71 -1.47 4.31
CA ASP A 16 11.88 -2.63 3.98
C ASP A 16 10.63 -2.70 4.87
N GLN A 17 10.78 -2.39 6.17
CA GLN A 17 9.65 -2.29 7.09
C GLN A 17 8.70 -1.15 6.71
N GLN A 18 9.23 0.03 6.37
CA GLN A 18 8.42 1.17 5.93
C GLN A 18 7.66 0.87 4.63
N LEU A 19 8.31 0.17 3.70
CA LEU A 19 7.70 -0.26 2.45
C LEU A 19 6.52 -1.23 2.71
N LEU A 20 6.69 -2.20 3.61
CA LEU A 20 5.60 -3.11 4.00
C LEU A 20 4.45 -2.35 4.66
N THR A 21 4.74 -1.42 5.56
CA THR A 21 3.72 -0.59 6.20
C THR A 21 2.92 0.21 5.16
N LEU A 22 3.61 0.85 4.21
CA LEU A 22 2.96 1.62 3.14
C LEU A 22 2.14 0.73 2.20
N LEU A 23 2.66 -0.45 1.84
CA LEU A 23 1.96 -1.43 1.01
C LEU A 23 0.65 -1.88 1.66
N ASN A 24 0.68 -2.19 2.96
CA ASN A 24 -0.51 -2.59 3.72
C ASN A 24 -1.53 -1.47 3.83
N ALA A 25 -1.09 -0.23 4.07
CA ALA A 25 -1.99 0.92 4.07
C ALA A 25 -2.65 1.13 2.69
N ALA A 26 -1.87 1.07 1.61
CA ALA A 26 -2.39 1.19 0.24
C ALA A 26 -3.39 0.09 -0.13
N LYS A 27 -3.22 -1.12 0.42
CA LYS A 27 -4.18 -2.23 0.25
C LYS A 27 -5.53 -1.89 0.92
N VAL A 28 -5.49 -1.41 2.17
CA VAL A 28 -6.70 -1.00 2.91
C VAL A 28 -7.42 0.14 2.18
N ASP A 29 -6.67 1.13 1.69
CA ASP A 29 -7.24 2.26 0.93
C ASP A 29 -7.93 1.77 -0.36
N TRP A 30 -7.31 0.85 -1.08
CA TRP A 30 -7.91 0.28 -2.29
C TRP A 30 -9.18 -0.53 -1.97
N ASP A 31 -9.15 -1.34 -0.92
CA ASP A 31 -10.33 -2.11 -0.50
C ASP A 31 -11.49 -1.19 -0.11
N ARG A 32 -11.21 -0.10 0.60
CA ARG A 32 -12.20 0.93 0.96
C ARG A 32 -12.75 1.65 -0.27
N ALA A 33 -11.89 2.06 -1.21
CA ALA A 33 -12.34 2.73 -2.44
C ALA A 33 -13.26 1.81 -3.26
N LYS A 34 -12.91 0.52 -3.38
CA LYS A 34 -13.72 -0.50 -4.04
C LYS A 34 -15.07 -0.71 -3.34
N GLN A 35 -15.12 -0.66 -2.01
CA GLN A 35 -16.38 -0.74 -1.26
C GLN A 35 -17.25 0.50 -1.50
N ASN A 36 -16.67 1.70 -1.50
CA ASN A 36 -17.39 2.95 -1.77
C ASN A 36 -17.98 2.98 -3.18
N GLU A 37 -17.20 2.61 -4.19
CA GLU A 37 -17.65 2.54 -5.59
C GLU A 37 -18.84 1.58 -5.74
N LYS A 38 -18.80 0.42 -5.05
CA LYS A 38 -19.91 -0.55 -5.03
C LYS A 38 -21.15 -0.05 -4.29
N ALA A 39 -20.98 0.70 -3.20
CA ALA A 39 -22.08 1.19 -2.38
C ALA A 39 -22.88 2.31 -3.07
N ILE A 40 -22.25 3.04 -3.99
CA ILE A 40 -22.83 4.23 -4.66
C ILE A 40 -23.28 3.86 -6.09
N TYR A 41 -23.66 2.60 -6.31
CA TYR A 41 -23.97 2.01 -7.63
C TYR A 41 -25.01 2.79 -8.45
N ASP A 42 -25.91 3.54 -7.79
CA ASP A 42 -26.96 4.31 -8.48
C ASP A 42 -26.51 5.63 -9.10
N ASN A 43 -25.31 6.16 -8.78
CA ASN A 43 -24.91 7.51 -9.21
C ASN A 43 -23.75 7.58 -10.22
N ASN A 44 -23.14 6.45 -10.64
CA ASN A 44 -22.07 6.37 -11.65
C ASN A 44 -21.11 7.59 -11.65
N THR A 45 -20.64 8.00 -10.48
CA THR A 45 -19.80 9.19 -10.37
C THR A 45 -18.40 8.83 -10.84
N SER A 46 -18.00 9.35 -12.01
CA SER A 46 -16.66 9.19 -12.61
C SER A 46 -15.49 9.38 -11.61
N GLU A 47 -15.70 10.24 -10.60
CA GLU A 47 -14.75 10.47 -9.53
C GLU A 47 -14.45 9.23 -8.69
N LEU A 48 -15.46 8.44 -8.29
CA LEU A 48 -15.28 7.25 -7.45
C LEU A 48 -14.49 6.17 -8.19
N VAL A 49 -14.81 5.95 -9.46
CA VAL A 49 -14.06 5.04 -10.34
C VAL A 49 -12.60 5.50 -10.45
N THR A 50 -12.38 6.80 -10.65
CA THR A 50 -11.03 7.39 -10.72
C THR A 50 -10.26 7.19 -9.41
N GLN A 51 -10.91 7.38 -8.26
CA GLN A 51 -10.30 7.15 -6.94
C GLN A 51 -9.93 5.68 -6.74
N THR A 52 -10.79 4.74 -7.13
CA THR A 52 -10.48 3.30 -7.05
C THR A 52 -9.31 2.92 -7.95
N VAL A 53 -9.28 3.42 -9.19
CA VAL A 53 -8.18 3.17 -10.14
C VAL A 53 -6.86 3.73 -9.60
N LEU A 54 -6.87 4.94 -9.05
CA LEU A 54 -5.71 5.57 -8.44
C LEU A 54 -5.20 4.78 -7.24
N ALA A 55 -6.09 4.37 -6.32
CA ALA A 55 -5.73 3.57 -5.15
C ALA A 55 -5.12 2.22 -5.55
N ARG A 56 -5.71 1.57 -6.57
CA ARG A 56 -5.18 0.33 -7.15
C ARG A 56 -3.78 0.51 -7.73
N ALA A 57 -3.55 1.59 -8.48
CA ALA A 57 -2.24 1.88 -9.08
C ALA A 57 -1.15 2.06 -8.01
N LYS A 58 -1.47 2.77 -6.92
CA LYS A 58 -0.55 2.95 -5.77
C LYS A 58 -0.19 1.60 -5.13
N TYR A 59 -1.19 0.76 -4.84
CA TYR A 59 -0.96 -0.57 -4.28
C TYR A 59 -0.06 -1.43 -5.19
N LEU A 60 -0.36 -1.50 -6.50
CA LEU A 60 0.41 -2.30 -7.45
C LEU A 60 1.85 -1.83 -7.60
N TYR A 61 2.09 -0.52 -7.56
CA TYR A 61 3.44 0.04 -7.58
C TYR A 61 4.25 -0.43 -6.36
N LEU A 62 3.70 -0.27 -5.15
CA LEU A 62 4.35 -0.68 -3.91
C LEU A 62 4.57 -2.19 -3.87
N TYR A 63 3.62 -2.99 -4.37
CA TYR A 63 3.74 -4.44 -4.43
C TYR A 63 4.90 -4.88 -5.34
N ARG A 64 5.05 -4.25 -6.51
CA ARG A 64 6.17 -4.52 -7.42
C ARG A 64 7.51 -4.17 -6.79
N GLU A 65 7.60 -3.03 -6.12
CA GLU A 65 8.81 -2.62 -5.40
C GLU A 65 9.16 -3.59 -4.26
N ALA A 66 8.18 -4.02 -3.46
CA ALA A 66 8.38 -4.99 -2.39
C ALA A 66 8.87 -6.34 -2.92
N ARG A 67 8.29 -6.80 -4.05
CA ARG A 67 8.70 -8.03 -4.73
C ARG A 67 10.11 -7.93 -5.30
N ARG A 68 10.45 -6.82 -5.97
CA ARG A 68 11.79 -6.59 -6.55
C ARG A 68 12.88 -6.62 -5.48
N ARG A 69 12.60 -6.06 -4.31
CA ARG A 69 13.52 -6.01 -3.18
C ARG A 69 13.59 -7.30 -2.37
N GLN A 70 12.77 -8.30 -2.72
CA GLN A 70 12.65 -9.54 -1.97
C GLN A 70 12.41 -9.26 -0.49
N VAL A 71 11.53 -8.31 -0.18
CA VAL A 71 11.21 -7.97 1.21
C VAL A 71 10.43 -9.14 1.80
N HIS A 72 11.13 -10.08 2.42
CA HIS A 72 10.53 -11.19 3.16
C HIS A 72 10.17 -10.69 4.55
N GLY A 73 9.04 -9.99 4.67
CA GLY A 73 8.42 -9.80 5.97
C GLY A 73 7.68 -11.07 6.36
N ASN A 74 7.81 -11.53 7.61
CA ASN A 74 6.89 -12.50 8.23
C ASN A 74 5.40 -12.06 8.16
N GLN A 75 5.13 -10.85 7.67
CA GLN A 75 3.82 -10.20 7.55
C GLN A 75 3.44 -9.86 6.10
N ILE A 76 4.02 -10.49 5.06
CA ILE A 76 3.27 -10.54 3.80
C ILE A 76 2.07 -11.44 4.07
N GLN A 77 0.94 -10.83 4.46
CA GLN A 77 -0.27 -11.54 4.80
C GLN A 77 -0.71 -12.37 3.60
N ARG A 78 -0.46 -13.67 3.69
CA ARG A 78 -0.85 -14.69 2.71
C ARG A 78 -2.36 -14.68 2.44
N SER A 79 -3.15 -14.10 3.34
CA SER A 79 -4.61 -13.94 3.27
C SER A 79 -5.12 -12.97 2.19
N VAL A 80 -4.26 -12.25 1.48
CA VAL A 80 -4.69 -11.46 0.30
C VAL A 80 -4.81 -12.31 -0.97
N ILE A 81 -4.42 -13.59 -0.92
CA ILE A 81 -4.43 -14.50 -2.08
C ILE A 81 -5.64 -15.45 -2.12
N ASP A 82 -6.50 -15.53 -1.11
CA ASP A 82 -7.63 -16.47 -1.12
C ASP A 82 -8.98 -15.83 -0.74
N LYS A 83 -9.76 -15.44 -1.75
CA LYS A 83 -11.07 -16.03 -2.10
C LYS A 83 -11.65 -15.38 -3.36
#